data_AF-A0A0L0FNG8-F1
#
_entry.id   AF-A0A0L0FNG8-F1
#
_cell.length_a   1.000
_cell.length_b   1.000
_cell.length_c   1.000
_cell.angle_alpha   90.00
_cell.angle_beta   90.00
_cell.angle_gamma   90.00
#
_symmetry.space_group_name_H-M   'P 1'
#
loop_
_entity.id
_entity.type
_entity.pdbx_description
1 polymer ?
#
loop_
_entity_poly.entity_id
_entity_poly.type
_entity_poly.pdbx_seq_one_letter_code
_entity_poly.pdbx_strand_id
1 'polypeptide(L)'
;MRYWDPTTCVYITCTRDHPIHLREAATGAIRCTYRPYNHLDEVEAPKSVAFNPDGTKIYCGFEKMIRIFDTSRPGRDHIDVKTLAHKRAKGQRGIISTIAFSPATLSLYAAGSYDRSIALYVDNDCSPVARLKGSKGGVTQVKFSPDGLYVYSGGRRDDYIMCWDVRMGGKLAGRMKRTADTNQRLQFDIDPQGKYLATGSQDATIRVFDLNGDWPEDYNTYDSQCSSSSYVRGVPLYLHLI
;
A
#
# COMPACT_ATOMS: atom_id res chain seq x y z
N MET A 1 7.02 -5.90 -20.33
CA MET A 1 7.99 -6.71 -19.54
C MET A 1 7.55 -8.16 -19.59
N ARG A 2 8.47 -9.12 -19.60
CA ARG A 2 8.14 -10.56 -19.51
C ARG A 2 8.60 -11.04 -18.14
N TYR A 3 7.68 -11.38 -17.25
CA TYR A 3 8.02 -11.68 -15.85
C TYR A 3 8.95 -12.89 -15.65
N TRP A 4 9.04 -13.77 -16.65
CA TRP A 4 9.94 -14.93 -16.70
C TRP A 4 11.35 -14.60 -17.20
N ASP A 5 11.57 -13.44 -17.78
CA ASP A 5 12.89 -13.00 -18.24
C ASP A 5 13.50 -12.06 -17.18
N PRO A 6 14.47 -12.54 -16.37
CA PRO A 6 15.06 -11.78 -15.29
C PRO A 6 15.72 -10.48 -15.76
N THR A 7 16.14 -10.43 -17.02
CA THR A 7 16.78 -9.25 -17.63
C THR A 7 15.77 -8.14 -17.91
N THR A 8 14.48 -8.48 -17.99
CA THR A 8 13.40 -7.49 -18.14
C THR A 8 12.76 -7.10 -16.80
N CYS A 9 13.07 -7.82 -15.73
CA CYS A 9 12.58 -7.53 -14.39
C CYS A 9 13.29 -6.31 -13.80
N VAL A 10 12.52 -5.43 -13.18
CA VAL A 10 13.02 -4.20 -12.56
C VAL A 10 12.40 -4.00 -11.18
N TYR A 11 13.08 -3.23 -10.34
CA TYR A 11 12.55 -2.76 -9.07
C TYR A 11 12.91 -1.29 -8.86
N ILE A 12 12.17 -0.63 -7.98
CA ILE A 12 12.41 0.78 -7.64
C ILE A 12 13.02 0.87 -6.26
N THR A 13 14.02 1.74 -6.13
CA THR A 13 14.58 2.16 -4.84
C THR A 13 14.46 3.66 -4.69
N CYS A 14 14.09 4.12 -3.50
CA CYS A 14 14.19 5.51 -3.09
C CYS A 14 14.75 5.56 -1.67
N THR A 15 15.65 6.49 -1.41
CA THR A 15 16.24 6.71 -0.09
C THR A 15 16.15 8.19 0.25
N ARG A 16 16.25 8.53 1.53
CA ARG A 16 16.23 9.93 1.98
C ARG A 16 17.27 10.74 1.19
N ASP A 17 16.87 11.92 0.72
CA ASP A 17 17.71 12.88 -0.02
C ASP A 17 18.29 12.36 -1.36
N HIS A 18 17.78 11.24 -1.87
CA HIS A 18 18.16 10.67 -3.15
C HIS A 18 16.95 10.51 -4.08
N PRO A 19 17.17 10.58 -5.41
CA PRO A 19 16.10 10.42 -6.37
C PRO A 19 15.61 8.97 -6.41
N ILE A 20 14.55 8.77 -7.15
CA ILE A 20 13.96 7.46 -7.38
C ILE A 20 14.77 6.77 -8.47
N HIS A 21 15.32 5.60 -8.19
CA HIS A 21 16.04 4.80 -9.17
C HIS A 21 15.23 3.59 -9.56
N LEU A 22 15.10 3.35 -10.86
CA LEU A 22 14.60 2.09 -11.40
C LEU A 22 15.82 1.25 -11.79
N ARG A 23 15.89 0.06 -11.22
CA ARG A 23 17.05 -0.83 -11.27
C ARG A 23 16.69 -2.15 -11.91
N GLU A 24 17.65 -2.75 -12.60
CA GLU A 24 17.54 -4.11 -13.10
C GLU A 24 17.56 -5.10 -11.94
N ALA A 25 16.65 -6.07 -11.94
CA ALA A 25 16.56 -7.07 -10.87
C ALA A 25 17.77 -8.01 -10.83
N ALA A 26 18.34 -8.36 -11.98
CA ALA A 26 19.44 -9.31 -12.08
C ALA A 26 20.81 -8.72 -11.64
N THR A 27 21.06 -7.45 -11.96
CA THR A 27 22.38 -6.82 -11.79
C THR A 27 22.39 -5.73 -10.70
N GLY A 28 21.23 -5.18 -10.35
CA GLY A 28 21.11 -3.99 -9.50
C GLY A 28 21.52 -2.69 -10.19
N ALA A 29 21.88 -2.73 -11.48
CA ALA A 29 22.30 -1.57 -12.25
C ALA A 29 21.15 -0.56 -12.38
N ILE A 30 21.49 0.73 -12.35
CA ILE A 30 20.50 1.80 -12.54
C ILE A 30 20.15 1.89 -14.02
N ARG A 31 18.87 1.70 -14.35
CA ARG A 31 18.33 1.86 -15.70
C ARG A 31 17.78 3.25 -15.93
N CYS A 32 16.99 3.76 -14.98
CA CYS A 32 16.37 5.09 -15.04
C CYS A 32 16.45 5.80 -13.69
N THR A 33 16.42 7.13 -13.71
CA THR A 33 16.34 7.98 -12.51
C THR A 33 15.25 9.02 -12.65
N TYR A 34 14.34 9.09 -11.68
CA TYR A 34 13.23 10.04 -11.60
C TYR A 34 13.45 10.96 -10.40
N ARG A 35 13.32 12.27 -10.62
CA ARG A 35 13.77 13.30 -9.68
C ARG A 35 12.59 14.16 -9.23
N PRO A 36 11.91 13.79 -8.14
CA PRO A 36 10.96 14.66 -7.47
C PRO A 36 11.71 15.81 -6.80
N TYR A 37 11.43 17.05 -7.21
CA TYR A 37 11.95 18.25 -6.56
C TYR A 37 10.86 18.95 -5.73
N ASN A 38 11.25 19.52 -4.60
CA ASN A 38 10.39 20.38 -3.80
C ASN A 38 10.48 21.85 -4.28
N HIS A 39 9.75 22.75 -3.65
CA HIS A 39 9.76 24.20 -3.94
C HIS A 39 11.11 24.92 -3.73
N LEU A 40 12.10 24.26 -3.10
CA LEU A 40 13.47 24.75 -2.90
C LEU A 40 14.46 24.17 -3.92
N ASP A 41 13.98 23.46 -4.95
CA ASP A 41 14.79 22.72 -5.94
C ASP A 41 15.69 21.64 -5.30
N GLU A 42 15.26 21.10 -4.15
CA GLU A 42 15.91 19.96 -3.50
C GLU A 42 15.18 18.65 -3.83
N VAL A 43 15.92 17.54 -3.90
CA VAL A 43 15.34 16.22 -4.16
C VAL A 43 14.55 15.76 -2.94
N GLU A 44 13.25 15.56 -3.10
CA GLU A 44 12.37 15.08 -2.03
C GLU A 44 12.07 13.59 -2.20
N ALA A 45 12.53 12.77 -1.25
CA ALA A 45 12.26 11.34 -1.31
C ALA A 45 10.77 11.03 -0.98
N PRO A 46 10.07 10.28 -1.85
CA PRO A 46 8.70 9.85 -1.59
C PRO A 46 8.60 8.97 -0.35
N LYS A 47 7.44 8.96 0.29
CA LYS A 47 7.16 8.15 1.49
C LYS A 47 6.54 6.79 1.15
N SER A 48 6.08 6.63 -0.07
CA SER A 48 5.67 5.36 -0.66
C SER A 48 5.85 5.39 -2.17
N VAL A 49 6.11 4.24 -2.77
CA VAL A 49 6.22 4.08 -4.22
C VAL A 49 5.47 2.82 -4.66
N ALA A 50 4.84 2.86 -5.82
CA ALA A 50 4.20 1.72 -6.46
C ALA A 50 4.24 1.86 -7.98
N PHE A 51 4.38 0.75 -8.69
CA PHE A 51 4.03 0.71 -10.12
C PHE A 51 2.52 0.56 -10.24
N ASN A 52 1.94 1.15 -11.29
CA ASN A 52 0.63 0.70 -11.75
C ASN A 52 0.75 -0.69 -12.41
N PRO A 53 -0.36 -1.43 -12.62
CA PRO A 53 -0.30 -2.85 -13.00
C PRO A 53 0.41 -3.12 -14.33
N ASP A 54 0.32 -2.21 -15.30
CA ASP A 54 1.00 -2.34 -16.59
C ASP A 54 2.48 -1.90 -16.55
N GLY A 55 2.93 -1.34 -15.42
CA GLY A 55 4.29 -0.85 -15.21
C GLY A 55 4.64 0.39 -16.03
N THR A 56 3.68 1.08 -16.62
CA THR A 56 3.92 2.29 -17.42
C THR A 56 4.15 3.52 -16.54
N LYS A 57 3.69 3.51 -15.29
CA LYS A 57 3.77 4.65 -14.37
C LYS A 57 4.31 4.25 -13.00
N ILE A 58 4.94 5.23 -12.34
CA ILE A 58 5.39 5.15 -10.96
C ILE A 58 4.60 6.16 -10.12
N TYR A 59 3.88 5.67 -9.13
CA TYR A 59 3.09 6.44 -8.18
C TYR A 59 3.89 6.66 -6.91
N CYS A 60 4.06 7.91 -6.53
CA CYS A 60 4.92 8.31 -5.42
C CYS A 60 4.12 9.12 -4.40
N GLY A 61 3.98 8.62 -3.18
CA GLY A 61 3.26 9.30 -2.11
C GLY A 61 4.11 10.37 -1.42
N PHE A 62 3.55 11.57 -1.28
CA PHE A 62 4.15 12.73 -0.61
C PHE A 62 3.19 13.31 0.44
N GLU A 63 3.55 14.43 1.07
CA GLU A 63 2.61 15.14 1.94
C GLU A 63 1.46 15.74 1.11
N LYS A 64 0.22 15.28 1.37
CA LYS A 64 -1.01 15.78 0.72
C LYS A 64 -1.03 15.63 -0.81
N MET A 65 -0.23 14.74 -1.37
CA MET A 65 -0.04 14.62 -2.80
C MET A 65 0.43 13.22 -3.19
N ILE A 66 0.08 12.82 -4.40
CA ILE A 66 0.69 11.71 -5.13
C ILE A 66 1.31 12.30 -6.38
N ARG A 67 2.60 12.01 -6.62
CA ARG A 67 3.32 12.42 -7.81
C ARG A 67 3.48 11.20 -8.72
N ILE A 68 3.19 11.36 -10.00
CA ILE A 68 3.17 10.27 -10.97
C ILE A 68 4.22 10.52 -12.03
N PHE A 69 5.11 9.56 -12.23
CA PHE A 69 6.13 9.57 -13.27
C PHE A 69 5.78 8.56 -14.36
N ASP A 70 5.94 8.95 -15.62
CA ASP A 70 5.89 8.02 -16.74
C ASP A 70 7.24 7.27 -16.82
N THR A 71 7.19 5.94 -16.77
CA THR A 71 8.40 5.11 -16.80
C THR A 71 9.22 5.29 -18.08
N SER A 72 8.57 5.66 -19.19
CA SER A 72 9.24 5.95 -20.46
C SER A 72 9.94 7.31 -20.50
N ARG A 73 9.69 8.19 -19.51
CA ARG A 73 10.23 9.55 -19.44
C ARG A 73 11.02 9.78 -18.15
N PRO A 74 12.24 9.23 -18.03
CA PRO A 74 13.10 9.50 -16.88
C PRO A 74 13.44 10.98 -16.76
N GLY A 75 13.66 11.47 -15.54
CA GLY A 75 13.99 12.87 -15.30
C GLY A 75 13.04 13.54 -14.31
N ARG A 76 12.72 14.81 -14.59
CA ARG A 76 11.91 15.67 -13.70
C ARG A 76 10.42 15.66 -14.04
N ASP A 77 10.03 15.17 -15.23
CA ASP A 77 8.66 15.23 -15.71
C ASP A 77 7.74 14.36 -14.85
N HIS A 78 6.68 14.98 -14.32
CA HIS A 78 5.70 14.30 -13.47
C HIS A 78 4.35 15.01 -13.50
N ILE A 79 3.33 14.30 -13.02
CA ILE A 79 1.99 14.83 -12.75
C ILE A 79 1.79 14.86 -11.24
N ASP A 80 1.36 16.01 -10.71
CA ASP A 80 1.01 16.15 -9.30
C ASP A 80 -0.50 16.00 -9.08
N VAL A 81 -0.87 14.93 -8.40
CA VAL A 81 -2.24 14.66 -7.94
C VAL A 81 -2.37 15.13 -6.50
N LYS A 82 -2.94 16.33 -6.32
CA LYS A 82 -3.21 16.85 -4.98
C LYS A 82 -4.36 16.06 -4.34
N THR A 83 -4.14 15.58 -3.12
CA THR A 83 -5.20 14.92 -2.35
C THR A 83 -6.20 15.91 -1.77
N LEU A 84 -5.89 17.21 -1.85
CA LEU A 84 -6.71 18.36 -1.44
C LEU A 84 -6.75 19.40 -2.55
N ALA A 85 -7.94 19.77 -3.01
CA ALA A 85 -8.09 20.88 -3.95
C ALA A 85 -7.74 22.24 -3.31
N HIS A 86 -8.07 22.44 -2.04
CA HIS A 86 -7.79 23.67 -1.28
C HIS A 86 -7.84 23.40 0.24
N LYS A 87 -7.43 24.37 1.08
CA LYS A 87 -7.30 24.19 2.56
C LYS A 87 -8.58 23.72 3.25
N ARG A 88 -9.75 24.15 2.75
CA ARG A 88 -11.08 23.77 3.25
C ARG A 88 -11.68 22.53 2.55
N ALA A 89 -11.03 22.02 1.50
CA ALA A 89 -11.53 20.87 0.74
C ALA A 89 -11.51 19.60 1.61
N LYS A 90 -12.46 18.70 1.30
CA LYS A 90 -12.42 17.34 1.81
C LYS A 90 -11.38 16.55 1.01
N GLY A 91 -10.36 16.03 1.70
CA GLY A 91 -9.25 15.29 1.09
C GLY A 91 -8.32 14.72 2.15
N GLN A 92 -7.27 13.99 1.72
CA GLN A 92 -6.27 13.45 2.64
C GLN A 92 -5.30 14.56 3.05
N ARG A 93 -5.09 14.75 4.37
CA ARG A 93 -4.33 15.89 4.92
C ARG A 93 -2.92 15.55 5.39
N GLY A 94 -2.54 14.28 5.33
CA GLY A 94 -1.26 13.79 5.81
C GLY A 94 -0.37 13.28 4.69
N ILE A 95 0.75 12.69 5.10
CA ILE A 95 1.66 11.96 4.23
C ILE A 95 0.93 10.75 3.63
N ILE A 96 1.02 10.60 2.31
CA ILE A 96 0.62 9.37 1.62
C ILE A 96 1.73 8.33 1.81
N SER A 97 1.47 7.40 2.70
CA SER A 97 2.44 6.46 3.27
C SER A 97 2.39 5.07 2.64
N THR A 98 1.39 4.80 1.82
CA THR A 98 1.21 3.52 1.15
C THR A 98 0.29 3.70 -0.05
N ILE A 99 0.60 2.99 -1.13
CA ILE A 99 -0.21 2.94 -2.36
C ILE A 99 -0.30 1.47 -2.75
N ALA A 100 -1.49 1.00 -3.11
CA ALA A 100 -1.69 -0.34 -3.67
C ALA A 100 -2.66 -0.25 -4.84
N PHE A 101 -2.41 -1.04 -5.88
CA PHE A 101 -3.30 -1.16 -7.02
C PHE A 101 -4.21 -2.38 -6.86
N SER A 102 -5.42 -2.27 -7.39
CA SER A 102 -6.33 -3.40 -7.47
C SER A 102 -5.80 -4.41 -8.51
N PRO A 103 -5.67 -5.70 -8.15
CA PRO A 103 -5.25 -6.73 -9.09
C PRO A 103 -6.37 -7.11 -10.08
N ALA A 104 -7.64 -6.96 -9.70
CA ALA A 104 -8.78 -7.36 -10.53
C ALA A 104 -9.27 -6.25 -11.48
N THR A 105 -9.13 -4.98 -11.07
CA THR A 105 -9.57 -3.83 -11.87
C THR A 105 -8.38 -2.95 -12.20
N LEU A 106 -7.97 -2.93 -13.47
CA LEU A 106 -6.81 -2.16 -13.95
C LEU A 106 -6.84 -0.66 -13.62
N SER A 107 -8.03 -0.12 -13.33
CA SER A 107 -8.23 1.31 -13.17
C SER A 107 -8.43 1.78 -11.73
N LEU A 108 -8.10 0.99 -10.70
CA LEU A 108 -8.34 1.37 -9.29
C LEU A 108 -7.07 1.25 -8.45
N TYR A 109 -6.78 2.27 -7.65
CA TYR A 109 -5.75 2.21 -6.61
C TYR A 109 -6.23 2.82 -5.30
N ALA A 110 -5.62 2.38 -4.20
CA ALA A 110 -5.84 2.88 -2.85
C ALA A 110 -4.60 3.61 -2.35
N ALA A 111 -4.77 4.80 -1.78
CA ALA A 111 -3.72 5.55 -1.12
C ALA A 111 -4.04 5.69 0.37
N GLY A 112 -3.19 5.13 1.23
CA GLY A 112 -3.29 5.27 2.68
C GLY A 112 -2.48 6.47 3.16
N SER A 113 -3.01 7.18 4.18
CA SER A 113 -2.39 8.38 4.71
C SER A 113 -2.18 8.31 6.23
N TYR A 114 -1.13 8.99 6.70
CA TYR A 114 -0.92 9.22 8.13
C TYR A 114 -2.00 10.08 8.80
N ASP A 115 -2.90 10.69 8.02
CA ASP A 115 -4.11 11.34 8.56
C ASP A 115 -5.20 10.35 9.01
N ARG A 116 -4.90 9.04 8.98
CA ARG A 116 -5.78 7.92 9.37
C ARG A 116 -6.90 7.63 8.39
N SER A 117 -6.76 8.08 7.14
CA SER A 117 -7.70 7.80 6.08
C SER A 117 -7.06 7.09 4.89
N ILE A 118 -7.91 6.42 4.14
CA ILE A 118 -7.57 5.83 2.84
C ILE A 118 -8.48 6.49 1.82
N ALA A 119 -7.96 6.74 0.62
CA ALA A 119 -8.78 7.17 -0.50
C ALA A 119 -8.59 6.19 -1.66
N LEU A 120 -9.68 5.91 -2.36
CA LEU A 120 -9.71 5.12 -3.59
C LEU A 120 -9.74 6.09 -4.76
N TYR A 121 -8.97 5.78 -5.80
CA TYR A 121 -8.78 6.63 -6.96
C TYR A 121 -8.87 5.82 -8.25
N VAL A 122 -9.43 6.44 -9.29
CA VAL A 122 -9.33 5.89 -10.64
C VAL A 122 -7.94 6.18 -11.22
N ASP A 123 -7.24 5.19 -11.74
CA ASP A 123 -5.85 5.30 -12.23
C ASP A 123 -5.69 6.34 -13.36
N ASN A 124 -6.62 6.36 -14.33
CA ASN A 124 -6.46 7.13 -15.57
C ASN A 124 -6.52 8.65 -15.38
N ASP A 125 -7.45 9.13 -14.57
CA ASP A 125 -7.67 10.56 -14.33
C ASP A 125 -7.37 10.97 -12.87
N CYS A 126 -6.97 10.01 -12.04
CA CYS A 126 -6.69 10.20 -10.62
C CYS A 126 -7.88 10.81 -9.85
N SER A 127 -9.10 10.56 -10.32
CA SER A 127 -10.31 11.03 -9.67
C SER A 127 -10.58 10.25 -8.38
N PRO A 128 -10.90 10.93 -7.25
CA PRO A 128 -11.22 10.26 -6.01
C PRO A 128 -12.63 9.64 -6.07
N VAL A 129 -12.74 8.34 -5.78
CA VAL A 129 -14.00 7.58 -5.81
C VAL A 129 -14.60 7.43 -4.42
N ALA A 130 -13.76 7.15 -3.42
CA ALA A 130 -14.20 6.91 -2.06
C ALA A 130 -13.15 7.35 -1.04
N ARG A 131 -13.60 7.65 0.18
CA ARG A 131 -12.71 7.92 1.31
C ARG A 131 -13.10 7.08 2.52
N LEU A 132 -12.20 6.20 2.90
CA LEU A 132 -12.36 5.25 4.00
C LEU A 132 -11.83 5.90 5.28
N LYS A 133 -12.67 5.95 6.30
CA LYS A 133 -12.35 6.52 7.61
C LYS A 133 -12.76 5.54 8.70
N GLY A 134 -11.94 5.45 9.74
CA GLY A 134 -12.20 4.57 10.88
C GLY A 134 -10.91 4.00 11.50
N SER A 135 -9.79 4.03 10.77
CA SER A 135 -8.48 3.70 11.33
C SER A 135 -8.17 4.62 12.51
N LYS A 136 -7.67 4.03 13.61
CA LYS A 136 -7.26 4.79 14.81
C LYS A 136 -5.85 5.34 14.65
N GLY A 137 -5.00 4.57 13.94
CA GLY A 137 -3.62 4.91 13.65
C GLY A 137 -3.41 5.49 12.26
N GLY A 138 -2.26 6.17 12.07
CA GLY A 138 -1.84 6.59 10.73
C GLY A 138 -1.64 5.36 9.86
N VAL A 139 -2.33 5.29 8.72
CA VAL A 139 -2.32 4.11 7.85
C VAL A 139 -0.91 3.92 7.33
N THR A 140 -0.39 2.70 7.42
CA THR A 140 0.97 2.38 7.00
C THR A 140 1.00 1.28 5.95
N GLN A 141 -0.10 0.57 5.74
CA GLN A 141 -0.18 -0.43 4.69
C GLN A 141 -1.62 -0.54 4.22
N VAL A 142 -1.78 -0.64 2.92
CA VAL A 142 -3.02 -1.02 2.25
C VAL A 142 -2.71 -2.16 1.29
N LYS A 143 -3.62 -3.13 1.19
CA LYS A 143 -3.58 -4.20 0.18
C LYS A 143 -4.99 -4.46 -0.31
N PHE A 144 -5.14 -4.70 -1.60
CA PHE A 144 -6.39 -5.23 -2.15
C PHE A 144 -6.45 -6.74 -1.93
N SER A 145 -7.66 -7.28 -1.78
CA SER A 145 -7.90 -8.70 -1.99
C SER A 145 -7.58 -9.07 -3.45
N PRO A 146 -7.21 -10.34 -3.74
CA PRO A 146 -6.93 -10.79 -5.11
C PRO A 146 -8.11 -10.62 -6.09
N ASP A 147 -9.34 -10.67 -5.60
CA ASP A 147 -10.56 -10.40 -6.37
C ASP A 147 -10.88 -8.89 -6.51
N GLY A 148 -10.11 -8.02 -5.86
CA GLY A 148 -10.28 -6.57 -5.87
C GLY A 148 -11.52 -6.04 -5.14
N LEU A 149 -12.28 -6.90 -4.46
CA LEU A 149 -13.54 -6.53 -3.80
C LEU A 149 -13.34 -5.88 -2.44
N TYR A 150 -12.21 -6.17 -1.78
CA TYR A 150 -11.89 -5.68 -0.45
C TYR A 150 -10.55 -4.93 -0.45
N VAL A 151 -10.46 -3.93 0.43
CA VAL A 151 -9.21 -3.30 0.82
C VAL A 151 -8.95 -3.63 2.27
N TYR A 152 -7.76 -4.14 2.55
CA TYR A 152 -7.26 -4.32 3.91
C TYR A 152 -6.32 -3.19 4.27
N SER A 153 -6.38 -2.71 5.50
CA SER A 153 -5.50 -1.63 5.96
C SER A 153 -5.03 -1.81 7.38
N GLY A 154 -3.77 -1.49 7.63
CA GLY A 154 -3.15 -1.46 8.95
C GLY A 154 -2.44 -0.14 9.19
N GLY A 155 -2.46 0.33 10.44
CA GLY A 155 -1.82 1.57 10.87
C GLY A 155 -0.82 1.38 12.01
N ARG A 156 -0.03 2.41 12.30
CA ARG A 156 0.81 2.46 13.52
C ARG A 156 -0.06 2.73 14.74
N ARG A 157 0.22 2.05 15.86
CA ARG A 157 -0.64 2.13 17.06
C ARG A 157 -2.11 1.82 16.75
N ASP A 158 -2.34 0.93 15.78
CA ASP A 158 -3.67 0.46 15.40
C ASP A 158 -3.74 -1.05 15.56
N ASP A 159 -4.41 -1.47 16.62
CA ASP A 159 -4.58 -2.85 17.04
C ASP A 159 -5.35 -3.72 16.06
N TYR A 160 -5.93 -3.11 15.03
CA TYR A 160 -6.74 -3.80 14.06
C TYR A 160 -6.16 -3.70 12.66
N ILE A 161 -6.39 -4.74 11.88
CA ILE A 161 -6.39 -4.67 10.43
C ILE A 161 -7.85 -4.49 10.02
N MET A 162 -8.15 -3.40 9.34
CA MET A 162 -9.50 -3.06 8.89
C MET A 162 -9.74 -3.67 7.52
N CYS A 163 -10.96 -4.16 7.27
CA CYS A 163 -11.43 -4.67 5.99
C CYS A 163 -12.52 -3.74 5.45
N TRP A 164 -12.35 -3.24 4.23
CA TRP A 164 -13.27 -2.31 3.58
C TRP A 164 -13.86 -2.93 2.32
N ASP A 165 -15.19 -2.96 2.19
CA ASP A 165 -15.86 -3.43 0.98
C ASP A 165 -15.90 -2.30 -0.07
N VAL A 166 -15.17 -2.50 -1.17
CA VAL A 166 -15.01 -1.53 -2.26
C VAL A 166 -16.34 -1.32 -3.01
N ARG A 167 -17.15 -2.38 -3.16
CA ARG A 167 -18.41 -2.34 -3.91
C ARG A 167 -19.45 -1.44 -3.23
N MET A 168 -19.38 -1.34 -1.91
CA MET A 168 -20.29 -0.53 -1.10
C MET A 168 -19.75 0.88 -0.82
N GLY A 169 -18.95 1.44 -1.74
CA GLY A 169 -18.34 2.75 -1.57
C GLY A 169 -17.27 2.78 -0.50
N GLY A 170 -16.66 1.63 -0.18
CA GLY A 170 -15.59 1.54 0.81
C GLY A 170 -16.08 1.54 2.25
N LYS A 171 -17.24 0.92 2.53
CA LYS A 171 -17.73 0.76 3.91
C LYS A 171 -16.87 -0.24 4.68
N LEU A 172 -16.81 -0.06 6.00
CA LEU A 172 -16.15 -1.01 6.89
C LEU A 172 -16.95 -2.32 6.87
N ALA A 173 -16.31 -3.40 6.43
CA ALA A 173 -16.89 -4.73 6.37
C ALA A 173 -16.50 -5.60 7.57
N GLY A 174 -15.36 -5.30 8.21
CA GLY A 174 -14.89 -6.04 9.38
C GLY A 174 -13.52 -5.57 9.85
N ARG A 175 -13.02 -6.19 10.93
CA ARG A 175 -11.70 -5.93 11.48
C ARG A 175 -11.10 -7.18 12.13
N MET A 176 -9.78 -7.31 12.05
CA MET A 176 -9.01 -8.42 12.62
C MET A 176 -8.05 -7.89 13.69
N LYS A 177 -8.13 -8.41 14.91
CA LYS A 177 -7.27 -8.00 16.03
C LYS A 177 -5.85 -8.54 15.84
N ARG A 178 -4.86 -7.65 15.78
CA ARG A 178 -3.43 -8.02 15.64
C ARG A 178 -2.51 -7.50 16.75
N THR A 179 -3.00 -6.63 17.64
CA THR A 179 -2.25 -5.96 18.73
C THR A 179 -1.01 -5.21 18.23
N ALA A 180 -1.02 -3.88 18.33
CA ALA A 180 0.01 -3.05 17.71
C ALA A 180 0.35 -1.84 18.58
N ASP A 181 0.82 -2.05 19.82
CA ASP A 181 1.32 -0.97 20.69
C ASP A 181 2.77 -0.59 20.34
N THR A 182 2.97 -0.13 19.11
CA THR A 182 4.28 0.34 18.65
C THR A 182 4.17 1.43 17.59
N ASN A 183 5.20 2.28 17.56
CA ASN A 183 5.43 3.22 16.48
C ASN A 183 6.08 2.56 15.24
N GLN A 184 6.48 1.30 15.32
CA GLN A 184 7.05 0.55 14.20
C GLN A 184 5.96 0.18 13.19
N ARG A 185 6.34 0.09 11.91
CA ARG A 185 5.44 -0.36 10.84
C ARG A 185 5.29 -1.87 10.93
N LEU A 186 4.10 -2.33 11.34
CA LEU A 186 3.73 -3.74 11.25
C LEU A 186 3.14 -4.02 9.87
N GLN A 187 3.70 -5.02 9.18
CA GLN A 187 3.25 -5.47 7.87
C GLN A 187 2.33 -6.69 7.97
N PHE A 188 1.49 -6.85 6.96
CA PHE A 188 0.69 -8.03 6.70
C PHE A 188 0.72 -8.41 5.22
N ASP A 189 0.38 -9.65 4.94
CA ASP A 189 0.26 -10.18 3.59
C ASP A 189 -1.00 -11.03 3.41
N ILE A 190 -1.44 -11.16 2.17
CA ILE A 190 -2.63 -11.90 1.77
C ILE A 190 -2.17 -13.03 0.86
N ASP A 191 -2.66 -14.24 1.13
CA ASP A 191 -2.45 -15.40 0.28
C ASP A 191 -2.94 -15.11 -1.16
N PRO A 192 -2.27 -15.62 -2.21
CA PRO A 192 -2.66 -15.38 -3.60
C PRO A 192 -4.09 -15.82 -3.97
N GLN A 193 -4.68 -16.79 -3.26
CA GLN A 193 -6.08 -17.20 -3.45
C GLN A 193 -7.06 -16.35 -2.63
N GLY A 194 -6.55 -15.39 -1.85
CA GLY A 194 -7.37 -14.48 -1.04
C GLY A 194 -7.97 -15.16 0.18
N LYS A 195 -7.47 -16.35 0.56
CA LYS A 195 -8.06 -17.15 1.64
C LYS A 195 -7.55 -16.78 3.02
N TYR A 196 -6.30 -16.32 3.12
CA TYR A 196 -5.66 -16.05 4.39
C TYR A 196 -4.95 -14.71 4.41
N LEU A 197 -4.96 -14.06 5.57
CA LEU A 197 -4.13 -12.89 5.85
C LEU A 197 -3.18 -13.21 6.99
N ALA A 198 -1.88 -13.00 6.80
CA ALA A 198 -0.86 -13.19 7.81
C ALA A 198 -0.27 -11.84 8.27
N THR A 199 -0.05 -11.65 9.56
CA THR A 199 0.59 -10.45 10.12
C THR A 199 1.52 -10.81 11.27
N GLY A 200 2.65 -10.11 11.37
CA GLY A 200 3.53 -10.22 12.54
C GLY A 200 2.99 -9.42 13.71
N SER A 201 3.24 -9.90 14.93
CA SER A 201 2.94 -9.20 16.17
C SER A 201 4.20 -8.94 17.00
N GLN A 202 4.06 -8.06 18.00
CA GLN A 202 5.15 -7.66 18.89
C GLN A 202 5.57 -8.76 19.86
N ASP A 203 4.70 -9.74 20.09
CA ASP A 203 4.96 -10.93 20.92
C ASP A 203 5.79 -12.00 20.19
N ALA A 204 6.44 -11.62 19.08
CA ALA A 204 7.21 -12.49 18.19
C ALA A 204 6.40 -13.63 17.53
N THR A 205 5.07 -13.52 17.51
CA THR A 205 4.19 -14.47 16.81
C THR A 205 3.75 -13.97 15.43
N ILE A 206 3.38 -14.91 14.57
CA ILE A 206 2.65 -14.63 13.33
C ILE A 206 1.19 -15.01 13.58
N ARG A 207 0.27 -14.07 13.35
CA ARG A 207 -1.17 -14.31 13.34
C ARG A 207 -1.65 -14.54 11.93
N VAL A 208 -2.51 -15.53 11.72
CA VAL A 208 -3.14 -15.84 10.45
C VAL A 208 -4.66 -15.77 10.62
N PHE A 209 -5.33 -15.05 9.72
CA PHE A 209 -6.78 -14.90 9.70
C PHE A 209 -7.37 -15.57 8.46
N ASP A 210 -8.44 -16.33 8.62
CA ASP A 210 -9.21 -16.89 7.51
C ASP A 210 -10.14 -15.81 6.93
N LEU A 211 -10.04 -15.56 5.64
CA LEU A 211 -10.77 -14.51 4.93
C LEU A 211 -12.13 -14.96 4.36
N ASN A 212 -12.46 -16.25 4.46
CA ASN A 212 -13.68 -16.84 3.88
C ASN A 212 -14.92 -16.74 4.78
N GLY A 213 -14.84 -16.12 5.96
CA GLY A 213 -15.92 -16.09 6.95
C GLY A 213 -16.63 -14.74 7.08
N ASP A 214 -17.91 -14.78 7.49
CA ASP A 214 -18.63 -13.61 7.99
C ASP A 214 -17.86 -13.01 9.17
N TRP A 215 -17.44 -11.76 9.04
CA TRP A 215 -16.73 -11.03 10.08
C TRP A 215 -17.73 -10.25 10.93
N PRO A 216 -18.21 -10.73 12.10
CA PRO A 216 -18.82 -9.85 13.08
C PRO A 216 -17.90 -8.65 13.36
N GLU A 217 -18.52 -7.51 13.63
CA GLU A 217 -17.84 -6.23 13.93
C GLU A 217 -16.80 -6.34 15.07
N ASP A 218 -16.89 -7.42 15.85
CA ASP A 218 -15.97 -7.84 16.91
C ASP A 218 -15.41 -9.26 16.67
N TYR A 219 -14.71 -9.49 15.56
CA TYR A 219 -13.86 -10.69 15.40
C TYR A 219 -12.67 -10.62 16.37
N ASN A 220 -12.95 -10.85 17.65
CA ASN A 220 -11.98 -11.27 18.64
C ASN A 220 -11.73 -12.76 18.37
N THR A 221 -10.68 -13.09 17.64
CA THR A 221 -10.11 -14.43 17.81
C THR A 221 -9.60 -14.50 19.25
N TYR A 222 -10.40 -15.13 20.11
CA TYR A 222 -9.84 -15.93 21.18
C TYR A 222 -8.71 -16.74 20.57
N ASP A 223 -7.57 -16.63 21.22
CA ASP A 223 -6.42 -17.52 21.25
C ASP A 223 -6.64 -18.91 20.62
N SER A 224 -6.88 -18.96 19.31
CA SER A 224 -6.46 -20.09 18.51
C SER A 224 -4.98 -19.83 18.31
N GLN A 225 -4.22 -20.24 19.32
CA GLN A 225 -2.97 -20.92 19.04
C GLN A 225 -3.30 -21.93 17.94
N CYS A 226 -3.09 -21.55 16.68
CA CYS A 226 -2.50 -22.50 15.76
C CYS A 226 -1.08 -22.72 16.28
N SER A 227 -0.97 -23.57 17.32
CA SER A 227 0.15 -24.48 17.47
C SER A 227 0.09 -25.49 16.32
N SER A 228 0.11 -24.98 15.10
CA SER A 228 0.56 -25.72 13.94
C SER A 228 1.64 -24.85 13.33
N SER A 229 2.88 -25.29 13.49
CA SER A 229 3.96 -24.99 12.57
C SER A 229 3.58 -25.60 11.21
N SER A 230 2.54 -25.08 10.56
CA SER A 230 2.23 -25.43 9.19
C SER A 230 3.04 -24.50 8.30
N TYR A 231 4.13 -25.05 7.78
CA TYR A 231 4.94 -24.44 6.74
C TYR A 231 4.05 -24.15 5.53
N VAL A 232 3.53 -22.92 5.41
CA VAL A 232 2.84 -22.49 4.18
C VAL A 232 3.93 -22.14 3.17
N ARG A 233 4.30 -23.13 2.34
CA ARG A 233 5.09 -22.86 1.13
C ARG A 233 4.32 -21.84 0.29
N GLY A 234 4.92 -20.68 0.07
CA GLY A 234 4.46 -19.75 -0.97
C GLY A 234 3.73 -18.51 -0.51
N VAL A 235 3.83 -18.09 0.77
CA VAL A 235 3.62 -16.67 1.10
C VAL A 235 4.98 -15.98 0.95
N PRO A 236 5.32 -15.35 -0.19
CA PRO A 236 6.47 -14.46 -0.23
C PRO A 236 6.15 -13.28 0.68
N LEU A 237 6.60 -13.34 1.94
CA LEU A 237 6.69 -12.16 2.78
C LEU A 237 7.69 -11.22 2.10
N TYR A 238 7.20 -10.40 1.17
CA TYR A 238 7.98 -9.31 0.60
C TYR A 238 8.19 -8.31 1.74
N LEU A 239 9.29 -8.49 2.47
CA LEU A 239 9.90 -7.45 3.27
C LEU A 239 10.29 -6.32 2.32
N HIS A 240 9.35 -5.41 2.06
CA HIS A 240 9.71 -4.09 1.58
C HIS A 240 10.40 -3.38 2.74
N LEU A 241 11.73 -3.51 2.79
CA LEU A 241 12.60 -2.62 3.53
C LEU A 241 12.46 -1.24 2.86
N ILE A 242 11.86 -0.29 3.58
CA ILE A 242 11.92 1.14 3.27
C ILE A 242 12.65 1.80 4.42
#